data_AF-A0A366E9L3-F1
#
_entry.id   AF-A0A366E9L3-F1
#
_cell.length_a   1.000
_cell.length_b   1.000
_cell.length_c   1.000
_cell.angle_alpha   90.00
_cell.angle_beta   90.00
_cell.angle_gamma   90.00
#
_symmetry.space_group_name_H-M   'P 1'
#
loop_
_entity.id
_entity.type
_entity.pdbx_description
1 polymer ?
#
loop_
_entity_poly.entity_id
_entity_poly.type
_entity_poly.pdbx_seq_one_letter_code
_entity_poly.pdbx_strand_id
1 'polypeptide(L)'
;MIWPRRSFSRSLRYMGKRITRITASPHAVAAGLAVGVFAAFTPFFGFHLILAIILAYLIAGNIAAAAIGTALANPLTIPFIWGGTYEVGRMIVDENGQSQALPLTRILESEIFKQMSFEELWQPILKPMLFGSLVLGLGCALAVYVAARWATMNYRHKRLQRIVVKKTLAGQQGISR
;
A
#
# COMPACT_ATOMS: atom_id res chain seq x y z
N MET A 1 -20.03 -33.45 4.94
CA MET A 1 -19.01 -32.52 4.40
C MET A 1 -19.31 -31.11 4.93
N ILE A 2 -19.06 -30.82 6.21
CA ILE A 2 -17.82 -30.22 6.74
C ILE A 2 -17.31 -29.03 5.91
N TRP A 3 -17.84 -27.83 6.17
CA TRP A 3 -17.05 -26.59 6.29
C TRP A 3 -17.90 -25.43 6.86
N PRO A 4 -17.67 -24.95 8.10
CA PRO A 4 -18.38 -23.80 8.62
C PRO A 4 -17.79 -22.50 8.07
N ARG A 5 -18.53 -21.86 7.16
CA ARG A 5 -18.23 -20.58 6.47
C ARG A 5 -18.21 -19.31 7.35
N ARG A 6 -17.94 -19.36 8.66
CA ARG A 6 -18.00 -18.15 9.50
C ARG A 6 -17.03 -18.19 10.69
N SER A 7 -15.86 -17.57 10.58
CA SER A 7 -15.15 -17.07 11.79
C SER A 7 -14.10 -15.96 11.62
N PHE A 8 -13.75 -15.47 10.42
CA PHE A 8 -12.73 -14.40 10.32
C PHE A 8 -13.27 -12.99 10.60
N SER A 9 -14.47 -12.64 10.11
CA SER A 9 -14.98 -11.26 10.21
C SER A 9 -15.34 -10.80 11.63
N ARG A 10 -15.61 -11.72 12.57
CA ARG A 10 -15.93 -11.35 13.97
C ARG A 10 -14.68 -11.12 14.80
N SER A 11 -13.64 -11.94 14.63
CA SER A 11 -12.35 -11.76 15.31
C SER A 11 -11.61 -10.52 14.79
N LEU A 12 -11.63 -10.28 13.47
CA LEU A 12 -11.10 -9.06 12.85
C LEU A 12 -11.81 -7.80 13.34
N ARG A 13 -13.12 -7.86 13.59
CA ARG A 13 -13.91 -6.73 14.11
C ARG A 13 -13.64 -6.46 15.60
N TYR A 14 -13.28 -7.49 16.39
CA TYR A 14 -12.88 -7.32 17.79
C TYR A 14 -11.44 -6.79 17.93
N MET A 15 -10.50 -7.28 17.12
CA MET A 15 -9.14 -6.72 17.04
C MET A 15 -9.18 -5.28 16.51
N GLY A 16 -9.96 -5.01 15.46
CA GLY A 16 -10.14 -3.67 14.91
C GLY A 16 -10.68 -2.65 15.93
N LYS A 17 -11.62 -3.07 16.80
CA LYS A 17 -12.15 -2.20 17.87
C LYS A 17 -11.17 -1.96 19.02
N ARG A 18 -10.21 -2.86 19.25
CA ARG A 18 -9.12 -2.64 20.22
C ARG A 18 -8.04 -1.70 19.66
N ILE A 19 -7.84 -1.73 18.34
CA ILE A 19 -6.90 -0.86 17.61
C ILE A 19 -7.43 0.58 17.49
N THR A 20 -8.74 0.79 17.37
CA THR A 20 -9.30 2.16 17.26
C THR A 20 -9.28 2.98 18.56
N ARG A 21 -9.10 2.33 19.72
CA ARG A 21 -8.92 3.02 21.01
C ARG A 21 -7.47 3.40 21.32
N ILE A 22 -6.50 2.80 20.65
CA ILE A 22 -5.11 3.26 20.69
C ILE A 22 -4.97 4.19 19.50
N THR A 23 -4.91 5.51 19.74
CA THR A 23 -4.48 6.48 18.72
C THR A 23 -3.31 5.90 17.93
N ALA A 24 -3.56 5.40 16.72
CA ALA A 24 -2.57 4.63 15.96
C ALA A 24 -1.29 5.45 15.89
N SER A 25 -0.16 4.85 16.26
CA SER A 25 1.09 5.59 16.30
C SER A 25 1.39 6.14 14.89
N PRO A 26 1.95 7.35 14.78
CA PRO A 26 2.45 7.92 13.51
C PRO A 26 3.20 6.89 12.67
N HIS A 27 4.01 6.07 13.35
CA HIS A 27 4.76 4.98 12.76
C HIS A 27 3.86 3.88 12.17
N ALA A 28 2.87 3.38 12.92
CA ALA A 28 1.97 2.34 12.42
C ALA A 28 1.16 2.80 11.20
N VAL A 29 0.74 4.07 11.17
CA VAL A 29 0.04 4.66 10.00
C VAL A 29 0.98 4.78 8.81
N ALA A 30 2.18 5.32 8.99
CA ALA A 30 3.17 5.47 7.93
C ALA A 30 3.60 4.12 7.35
N ALA A 31 3.85 3.13 8.21
CA ALA A 31 4.24 1.79 7.81
C ALA A 31 3.12 1.06 7.07
N GLY A 32 1.87 1.19 7.55
CA GLY A 32 0.70 0.69 6.83
C GLY A 32 0.57 1.29 5.44
N LEU A 33 0.64 2.62 5.33
CA LEU A 33 0.54 3.32 4.04
C LEU A 33 1.65 2.89 3.08
N ALA A 34 2.91 2.84 3.54
CA ALA A 34 4.06 2.43 2.75
C ALA A 34 3.92 1.00 2.20
N VAL A 35 3.48 0.06 3.03
CA VAL A 35 3.20 -1.32 2.60
C VAL A 35 2.05 -1.38 1.60
N GLY A 36 1.02 -0.56 1.77
CA GLY A 36 -0.07 -0.46 0.80
C GLY A 36 0.40 0.03 -0.57
N VAL A 37 1.28 1.04 -0.59
CA VAL A 37 1.91 1.53 -1.83
C VAL A 37 2.82 0.47 -2.43
N PHE A 38 3.66 -0.19 -1.64
CA PHE A 38 4.49 -1.30 -2.12
C PHE A 38 3.64 -2.38 -2.81
N ALA A 39 2.56 -2.81 -2.15
CA ALA A 39 1.66 -3.82 -2.69
C ALA A 39 1.00 -3.36 -4.00
N ALA A 40 0.65 -2.07 -4.14
CA ALA A 40 0.08 -1.51 -5.38
C ALA A 40 1.03 -1.60 -6.59
N PHE A 41 2.35 -1.64 -6.36
CA PHE A 41 3.35 -1.80 -7.42
C PHE A 41 3.55 -3.25 -7.84
N THR A 42 3.11 -4.21 -7.03
CA THR A 42 3.24 -5.64 -7.38
C THR A 42 2.31 -6.00 -8.53
N PRO A 43 2.72 -6.90 -9.45
CA PRO A 43 1.91 -7.31 -10.59
C PRO A 43 0.77 -8.27 -10.22
N PHE A 44 0.38 -8.33 -8.93
CA PHE A 44 -0.69 -9.20 -8.46
C PHE A 44 -2.06 -8.55 -8.72
N PHE A 45 -2.66 -8.91 -9.87
CA PHE A 45 -3.97 -8.42 -10.32
C PHE A 45 -5.06 -8.65 -9.27
N GLY A 46 -5.60 -7.58 -8.69
CA GLY A 46 -6.66 -7.64 -7.67
C GLY A 46 -6.25 -8.21 -6.30
N PHE A 47 -5.13 -8.93 -6.20
CA PHE A 47 -4.64 -9.51 -4.94
C PHE A 47 -3.76 -8.56 -4.13
N HIS A 48 -3.31 -7.43 -4.70
CA HIS A 48 -2.49 -6.44 -3.99
C HIS A 48 -3.16 -5.89 -2.72
N LEU A 49 -4.50 -5.81 -2.66
CA LEU A 49 -5.20 -5.43 -1.43
C LEU A 49 -5.05 -6.47 -0.33
N ILE A 50 -5.19 -7.75 -0.68
CA ILE A 50 -5.00 -8.86 0.26
C ILE A 50 -3.54 -8.89 0.73
N LEU A 51 -2.59 -8.74 -0.21
CA LEU A 51 -1.17 -8.66 0.09
C LEU A 51 -0.87 -7.49 1.03
N ALA A 52 -1.43 -6.30 0.79
CA ALA A 52 -1.26 -5.14 1.65
C ALA A 52 -1.79 -5.38 3.07
N ILE A 53 -2.95 -6.02 3.20
CA ILE A 53 -3.54 -6.36 4.50
C ILE A 53 -2.65 -7.35 5.25
N ILE A 54 -2.19 -8.41 4.58
CA ILE A 54 -1.31 -9.43 5.18
C ILE A 54 0.01 -8.80 5.62
N LEU A 55 0.68 -8.06 4.72
CA LEU A 55 1.95 -7.41 5.03
C LEU A 55 1.78 -6.40 6.16
N ALA A 56 0.74 -5.56 6.13
CA ALA A 56 0.46 -4.60 7.19
C ALA A 56 0.20 -5.30 8.53
N TYR A 57 -0.47 -6.44 8.53
CA TYR A 57 -0.66 -7.25 9.73
C TYR A 57 0.67 -7.79 10.27
N LEU A 58 1.54 -8.33 9.39
CA LEU A 58 2.85 -8.89 9.78
C LEU A 58 3.78 -7.84 10.39
N ILE A 59 3.79 -6.63 9.86
CA ILE A 59 4.63 -5.53 10.37
C ILE A 59 3.96 -4.73 11.50
N ALA A 60 2.83 -5.20 12.04
CA ALA A 60 2.01 -4.48 13.02
C ALA A 60 1.64 -3.04 12.58
N GLY A 61 1.49 -2.83 11.28
CA GLY A 61 1.08 -1.58 10.66
C GLY A 61 -0.45 -1.39 10.69
N ASN A 62 -0.89 -0.17 10.37
CA ASN A 62 -2.31 0.13 10.31
C ASN A 62 -2.92 -0.42 9.00
N ILE A 63 -3.76 -1.44 9.14
CA ILE A 63 -4.44 -2.11 8.01
C ILE A 63 -5.30 -1.13 7.20
N ALA A 64 -5.99 -0.18 7.84
CA ALA A 64 -6.78 0.82 7.13
C ALA A 64 -5.89 1.77 6.32
N ALA A 65 -4.74 2.17 6.87
CA ALA A 65 -3.76 2.96 6.13
C ALA A 65 -3.17 2.18 4.94
N ALA A 66 -2.96 0.86 5.10
CA ALA A 66 -2.51 0.00 4.00
C ALA A 66 -3.54 -0.10 2.88
N ALA A 67 -4.82 -0.27 3.21
CA ALA A 67 -5.90 -0.25 2.22
C ALA A 67 -5.97 1.09 1.47
N ILE A 68 -5.76 2.22 2.17
CA ILE A 68 -5.66 3.54 1.52
C ILE A 68 -4.43 3.59 0.60
N GLY A 69 -3.29 3.05 1.04
CA GLY A 69 -2.08 2.96 0.22
C GLY A 69 -2.31 2.18 -1.07
N THR A 70 -3.12 1.13 -1.04
CA THR A 70 -3.47 0.38 -2.26
C THR A 70 -4.37 1.14 -3.23
N ALA A 71 -5.09 2.17 -2.78
CA ALA A 71 -5.90 3.00 -3.67
C ALA A 71 -5.07 3.81 -4.69
N LEU A 72 -3.74 3.85 -4.51
CA LEU A 72 -2.81 4.31 -5.53
C LEU A 72 -2.80 3.43 -6.78
N ALA A 73 -3.21 2.16 -6.73
CA ALA A 73 -3.45 1.34 -7.91
C ALA A 73 -4.91 1.52 -8.38
N ASN A 74 -5.17 2.59 -9.11
CA ASN A 74 -6.46 2.89 -9.74
C ASN A 74 -6.32 2.86 -11.27
N PRO A 75 -7.43 2.79 -12.03
CA PRO A 75 -7.36 2.65 -13.49
C PRO A 75 -6.52 3.73 -14.20
N LEU A 76 -6.39 4.92 -13.59
CA LEU A 76 -5.58 6.01 -14.13
C LEU A 76 -4.09 5.81 -13.86
N THR A 77 -3.72 5.29 -12.70
CA THR A 77 -2.31 5.10 -12.29
C THR A 77 -1.72 3.75 -12.68
N ILE A 78 -2.55 2.73 -12.84
CA ILE A 78 -2.14 1.37 -13.24
C ILE A 78 -1.24 1.37 -14.50
N PRO A 79 -1.58 2.08 -15.60
CA PRO A 79 -0.72 2.15 -16.78
C PRO A 79 0.69 2.63 -16.47
N PHE A 80 0.81 3.65 -15.61
CA PHE A 80 2.11 4.22 -15.22
C PHE A 80 2.89 3.27 -14.30
N ILE A 81 2.20 2.65 -13.34
CA ILE A 81 2.82 1.69 -12.43
C ILE A 81 3.32 0.48 -13.22
N TRP A 82 2.49 -0.11 -14.08
CA TRP A 82 2.85 -1.30 -14.85
C TRP A 82 3.91 -1.01 -15.91
N GLY A 83 3.79 0.12 -16.62
CA GLY A 83 4.82 0.56 -17.57
C GLY A 83 6.16 0.74 -16.88
N GLY A 84 6.18 1.47 -15.75
CA GLY A 84 7.41 1.73 -15.00
C GLY A 84 8.03 0.47 -14.40
N THR A 85 7.23 -0.39 -13.76
CA THR A 85 7.77 -1.64 -13.17
C THR A 85 8.20 -2.64 -14.25
N TYR A 86 7.50 -2.69 -15.39
CA TYR A 86 7.93 -3.52 -16.51
C TYR A 86 9.23 -3.02 -17.14
N GLU A 87 9.35 -1.72 -17.38
CA GLU A 87 10.53 -1.11 -18.00
C GLU A 87 11.76 -1.24 -17.12
N VAL A 88 11.67 -0.84 -15.84
CA VAL A 88 12.75 -1.02 -14.87
C VAL A 88 13.08 -2.50 -14.68
N GLY A 89 12.05 -3.34 -14.62
CA GLY A 89 12.21 -4.79 -14.54
C GLY A 89 12.97 -5.40 -15.70
N ARG A 90 12.63 -4.99 -16.92
CA ARG A 90 13.30 -5.44 -18.14
C ARG A 90 14.76 -5.02 -18.13
N MET A 91 15.06 -3.78 -17.76
CA MET A 91 16.45 -3.30 -17.66
C MET A 91 17.31 -4.14 -16.70
N ILE A 92 16.69 -4.73 -15.67
CA ILE A 92 17.38 -5.55 -14.67
C ILE A 92 17.48 -7.02 -15.11
N VAL A 93 16.45 -7.57 -15.73
CA VAL A 93 16.31 -9.01 -16.05
C VAL A 93 16.78 -9.36 -17.46
N ASP A 94 16.91 -8.40 -18.37
CA ASP A 94 17.29 -8.64 -19.77
C ASP A 94 18.79 -8.91 -19.91
N GLU A 95 19.19 -10.13 -19.54
CA GLU A 95 20.58 -10.61 -19.58
C GLU A 95 21.10 -10.78 -21.03
N ASN A 96 20.22 -10.85 -22.04
CA ASN A 96 20.60 -11.19 -23.43
C ASN A 96 20.02 -10.26 -24.51
N GLY A 97 19.31 -9.18 -24.16
CA GLY A 97 18.67 -8.29 -25.15
C GLY A 97 17.53 -8.93 -25.95
N GLN A 98 17.05 -10.10 -25.52
CA GLN A 98 16.02 -10.89 -26.22
C GLN A 98 14.60 -10.51 -25.77
N SER A 99 14.48 -9.67 -24.74
CA SER A 99 13.18 -9.23 -24.21
C SER A 99 12.57 -8.20 -25.15
N GLN A 100 11.76 -8.65 -26.12
CA GLN A 100 11.00 -7.74 -26.98
C GLN A 100 10.18 -6.79 -26.11
N ALA A 101 10.30 -5.49 -26.38
CA ALA A 101 9.56 -4.48 -25.68
C ALA A 101 8.06 -4.63 -25.96
N LEU A 102 7.32 -5.23 -25.02
CA LEU A 102 5.86 -5.27 -25.15
C LEU A 102 5.30 -3.86 -24.98
N PRO A 103 4.50 -3.35 -25.94
CA PRO A 103 3.83 -2.08 -25.79
C PRO A 103 2.94 -2.08 -24.54
N LEU A 104 2.90 -0.97 -23.81
CA LEU A 104 2.04 -0.84 -22.62
C LEU A 104 0.57 -1.16 -22.93
N THR A 105 0.10 -0.80 -24.14
CA THR A 105 -1.25 -1.13 -24.62
C THR A 105 -1.51 -2.64 -24.62
N ARG A 106 -0.53 -3.44 -25.05
CA ARG A 106 -0.61 -4.90 -25.02
C ARG A 106 -0.67 -5.43 -23.59
N ILE A 107 0.14 -4.92 -22.67
CA ILE A 107 0.13 -5.35 -21.25
C ILE A 107 -1.23 -5.06 -20.59
N LEU A 108 -1.91 -4.00 -21.01
CA LEU A 108 -3.24 -3.62 -20.51
C LEU A 108 -4.40 -4.34 -21.22
N GLU A 109 -4.15 -4.99 -22.36
CA GLU A 109 -5.17 -5.73 -23.11
C GLU A 109 -5.58 -6.99 -22.34
N SER A 110 -6.86 -7.07 -21.96
CA SER A 110 -7.40 -8.25 -21.28
C SER A 110 -7.34 -9.54 -22.11
N GLU A 111 -7.19 -9.42 -23.44
CA GLU A 111 -7.09 -10.53 -24.36
C GLU A 111 -5.79 -11.33 -24.19
N ILE A 112 -4.69 -10.68 -23.77
CA ILE A 112 -3.43 -11.37 -23.48
C ILE A 112 -3.58 -12.32 -22.30
N PHE A 113 -4.32 -11.91 -21.28
CA PHE A 113 -4.57 -12.73 -20.09
C PHE A 113 -5.53 -13.90 -20.32
N LYS A 114 -6.33 -13.86 -21.39
CA LYS A 114 -7.29 -14.92 -21.72
C LYS A 114 -6.72 -15.99 -22.64
N GLN A 115 -5.74 -15.63 -23.47
CA GLN A 115 -5.29 -16.47 -24.58
C GLN A 115 -3.92 -17.13 -24.33
N MET A 116 -3.12 -16.62 -23.39
CA MET A 116 -1.81 -17.19 -23.04
C MET A 116 -1.88 -18.17 -21.87
N SER A 117 -1.01 -19.19 -21.92
CA SER A 117 -0.74 -20.07 -20.79
C SER A 117 0.02 -19.32 -19.67
N PHE A 118 -0.06 -19.81 -18.42
CA PHE A 118 0.62 -19.15 -17.28
C PHE A 118 2.13 -18.98 -17.49
N GLU A 119 2.76 -19.93 -18.17
CA GLU A 119 4.20 -19.92 -18.46
C GLU A 119 4.60 -18.81 -19.45
N GLU A 120 3.75 -18.56 -20.45
CA GLU A 120 3.90 -17.48 -21.42
C GLU A 120 3.63 -16.09 -20.83
N LEU A 121 2.87 -16.00 -19.73
CA LEU A 121 2.70 -14.76 -18.96
C LEU A 121 3.83 -14.55 -17.93
N TRP A 122 4.36 -15.64 -17.38
CA TRP A 122 5.31 -15.60 -16.28
C TRP A 122 6.66 -15.01 -16.69
N GLN A 123 7.28 -15.57 -17.73
CA GLN A 123 8.64 -15.19 -18.13
C GLN A 123 8.74 -13.78 -18.73
N PRO A 124 7.92 -13.39 -19.73
CA PRO A 124 8.13 -12.11 -20.41
C PRO A 124 7.46 -10.92 -19.71
N ILE A 125 6.48 -11.13 -18.83
CA ILE A 125 5.69 -10.04 -18.22
C ILE A 125 5.86 -10.03 -16.70
N LEU A 126 5.42 -11.09 -16.00
CA LEU A 126 5.39 -11.10 -14.54
C LEU A 126 6.78 -11.03 -13.91
N LYS A 127 7.76 -11.78 -14.44
CA LYS A 127 9.11 -11.82 -13.89
C LYS A 127 9.77 -10.43 -13.95
N PRO A 128 9.88 -9.73 -15.10
CA PRO A 128 10.38 -8.36 -15.12
C PRO A 128 9.61 -7.44 -14.17
N MET A 129 8.27 -7.44 -14.23
CA MET A 129 7.46 -6.58 -13.36
C MET A 129 7.69 -6.83 -11.87
N LEU A 130 7.94 -8.07 -11.44
CA LEU A 130 8.27 -8.37 -10.05
C LEU A 130 9.59 -7.70 -9.64
N PHE A 131 10.64 -7.81 -10.45
CA PHE A 131 11.92 -7.15 -10.17
C PHE A 131 11.79 -5.62 -10.18
N GLY A 132 11.10 -5.06 -11.15
CA GLY A 132 10.85 -3.61 -11.19
C GLY A 132 9.97 -3.15 -10.03
N SER A 133 9.00 -3.96 -9.59
CA SER A 133 8.19 -3.68 -8.41
C SER A 133 8.98 -3.70 -7.11
N LEU A 134 10.01 -4.54 -7.00
CA LEU A 134 10.92 -4.50 -5.86
C LEU A 134 11.68 -3.18 -5.82
N VAL A 135 12.25 -2.74 -6.95
CA VAL A 135 13.03 -1.50 -7.00
C VAL A 135 12.15 -0.27 -6.82
N LEU A 136 11.17 -0.07 -7.71
CA LEU A 136 10.30 1.09 -7.69
C LEU A 136 9.35 1.06 -6.48
N GLY A 137 8.78 -0.10 -6.17
CA GLY A 137 7.87 -0.25 -5.04
C GLY A 137 8.56 0.01 -3.71
N LEU A 138 9.78 -0.50 -3.48
CA LEU A 138 10.52 -0.20 -2.24
C LEU A 138 10.91 1.29 -2.18
N GLY A 139 11.36 1.87 -3.30
CA GLY A 139 11.68 3.30 -3.38
C GLY A 139 10.48 4.19 -3.04
N CYS A 140 9.33 3.94 -3.67
CA CYS A 140 8.08 4.65 -3.41
C CYS A 140 7.56 4.40 -1.99
N ALA A 141 7.61 3.15 -1.50
CA ALA A 141 7.19 2.82 -0.14
C ALA A 141 8.04 3.54 0.91
N LEU A 142 9.36 3.60 0.72
CA LEU A 142 10.26 4.34 1.60
C LEU A 142 9.95 5.85 1.57
N ALA A 143 9.77 6.42 0.38
CA ALA A 143 9.41 7.83 0.23
C ALA A 143 8.08 8.15 0.95
N VAL A 144 7.06 7.31 0.76
CA VAL A 144 5.76 7.44 1.41
C VAL A 144 5.87 7.26 2.92
N TYR A 145 6.67 6.30 3.39
CA TYR A 145 6.92 6.11 4.82
C TYR A 145 7.52 7.37 5.46
N VAL A 146 8.57 7.93 4.84
CA VAL A 146 9.22 9.15 5.33
C VAL A 146 8.26 10.34 5.30
N ALA A 147 7.55 10.55 4.19
CA ALA A 147 6.58 11.63 4.04
C ALA A 147 5.43 11.52 5.05
N ALA A 148 4.85 10.33 5.21
CA ALA A 148 3.78 10.07 6.16
C ALA A 148 4.24 10.24 7.61
N ARG A 149 5.46 9.78 7.94
CA ARG A 149 6.05 9.95 9.27
C ARG A 149 6.30 11.43 9.57
N TRP A 150 6.84 12.18 8.62
CA TRP A 150 7.06 13.63 8.76
C TRP A 150 5.74 14.40 8.93
N ALA A 151 4.74 14.11 8.08
CA ALA A 151 3.42 14.73 8.17
C ALA A 151 2.77 14.43 9.53
N THR A 152 2.77 13.17 9.96
CA THR A 152 2.14 12.78 11.24
C THR A 152 2.86 13.35 12.47
N MET A 153 4.18 13.51 12.43
CA MET A 153 4.94 14.20 13.47
C MET A 153 4.55 15.69 13.56
N ASN A 154 4.50 16.38 12.42
CA ASN A 154 4.13 17.80 12.36
C ASN A 154 2.67 18.05 12.79
N TYR A 155 1.76 17.13 12.45
CA TYR A 155 0.36 17.22 12.86
C TYR A 155 0.15 17.00 14.37
N ARG A 156 0.96 16.13 15.02
CA ARG A 156 0.88 15.91 16.47
C ARG A 156 1.27 17.14 17.27
N HIS A 157 2.34 17.86 16.88
CA HIS A 157 2.73 19.10 17.55
C HIS A 157 1.62 20.17 17.48
N LYS A 158 1.00 20.34 16.31
CA LYS A 158 -0.10 21.30 16.14
C LYS A 158 -1.38 20.91 16.90
N ARG A 159 -1.72 19.61 17.00
CA ARG A 159 -2.89 19.16 17.80
C ARG A 159 -2.68 19.33 19.30
N LEU A 160 -1.49 19.02 19.82
CA LEU A 160 -1.18 19.19 21.24
C LEU A 160 -1.26 20.66 21.64
N GLN A 161 -0.72 21.57 20.82
CA GLN A 161 -0.84 23.00 21.03
C GLN A 161 -2.30 23.48 21.06
N ARG A 162 -3.16 22.99 20.15
CA ARG A 162 -4.60 23.33 20.15
C ARG A 162 -5.33 22.85 21.42
N ILE A 163 -4.95 21.69 21.97
CA ILE A 163 -5.55 21.16 23.21
C ILE A 163 -5.07 21.95 24.42
N VAL A 164 -3.77 22.30 24.49
CA VAL A 164 -3.22 23.14 25.56
C VAL A 164 -3.85 24.53 25.55
N VAL A 165 -3.90 25.19 24.39
CA VAL A 165 -4.55 26.51 24.23
C VAL A 165 -6.02 26.47 24.66
N LYS A 166 -6.78 25.44 24.28
CA LYS A 166 -8.18 25.28 24.74
C LYS A 166 -8.29 25.12 26.25
N LYS A 167 -7.36 24.39 26.90
CA LYS A 167 -7.35 24.24 28.37
C LYS A 167 -6.99 25.55 29.08
N THR A 168 -6.02 26.31 28.56
CA THR A 168 -5.63 27.62 29.12
C THR A 168 -6.78 28.63 29.02
N LEU A 169 -7.47 28.68 27.88
CA LEU A 169 -8.64 29.55 27.68
C LEU A 169 -9.82 29.16 28.58
N ALA A 170 -10.09 27.87 28.75
CA ALA A 170 -11.14 27.38 29.65
C ALA A 170 -10.81 27.66 31.14
N GLY A 171 -9.53 27.62 31.52
CA GLY A 171 -9.08 27.96 32.88
C GLY A 171 -9.20 29.45 33.20
N GLN A 172 -8.91 30.34 32.24
CA GLN A 172 -9.08 31.80 32.43
C GLN A 172 -10.54 32.22 32.57
N GLN A 173 -11.46 31.59 31.83
CA GLN A 173 -12.91 31.87 31.93
C GLN A 173 -13.55 31.38 33.24
N GLY A 174 -12.93 30.43 33.94
CA GLY A 174 -13.40 29.93 35.24
C GLY A 174 -12.95 30.76 36.44
N ILE A 175 -11.94 31.63 36.28
CA ILE A 175 -11.37 32.47 37.37
C ILE A 175 -12.01 33.87 37.40
N SER A 176 -12.67 34.31 36.32
CA SER A 176 -13.32 35.63 36.24
C SER A 176 -14.81 35.63 36.63
N ARG A 177 -15.30 34.58 37.30
CA ARG A 177 -16.65 34.45 37.84
C ARG A 177 -16.57 34.17 39.34
#